data_AF-A0A2E7PDV7-F1
#
_entry.id   AF-A0A2E7PDV7-F1
#
_cell.length_a   1.000
_cell.length_b   1.000
_cell.length_c   1.000
_cell.angle_alpha   90.00
_cell.angle_beta   90.00
_cell.angle_gamma   90.00
#
_symmetry.space_group_name_H-M   'P 1'
#
loop_
_entity.id
_entity.type
_entity.pdbx_description
1 polymer ?
#
loop_
_entity_poly.entity_id
_entity_poly.type
_entity_poly.pdbx_seq_one_letter_code
_entity_poly.pdbx_strand_id
1 'polypeptide(L)' 'MTVPADTFRAFKVVKYDADGEPAETTWSSHAVKGFDVKSIDHEEGESSDLISYTLVGSNS' A
#
# COMPACT_ATOMS: atom_id res chain seq x y z
N MET A 1 -3.56 2.95 8.71
CA MET A 1 -2.18 2.67 8.30
C MET A 1 -1.40 3.96 8.44
N THR A 2 -0.34 3.96 9.24
CA THR A 2 0.48 5.14 9.48
C THR A 2 1.84 4.92 8.85
N VAL A 3 2.24 5.86 8.01
CA VAL A 3 3.52 5.90 7.27
C VAL A 3 4.07 7.32 7.35
N PRO A 4 5.30 7.61 6.89
CA PRO A 4 5.87 8.95 6.99
C PRO A 4 5.01 10.05 6.34
N ALA A 5 4.31 9.74 5.25
CA ALA A 5 3.46 10.72 4.55
C ALA A 5 2.26 11.20 5.38
N ASP A 6 1.52 10.28 6.01
CA ASP A 6 0.29 10.56 6.77
C ASP A 6 -0.25 9.27 7.45
N THR A 7 -1.39 9.40 8.13
CA THR A 7 -2.24 8.29 8.54
C THR A 7 -3.45 8.13 7.62
N PHE A 8 -3.55 6.96 6.99
CA PHE A 8 -4.60 6.63 6.03
C PHE A 8 -5.59 5.61 6.59
N ARG A 9 -6.88 5.80 6.27
CA ARG A 9 -7.83 4.68 6.23
C ARG A 9 -7.51 3.84 4.99
N ALA A 10 -7.00 2.63 5.21
CA ALA A 10 -6.50 1.77 4.14
C ALA A 10 -7.16 0.38 4.19
N PHE A 11 -7.35 -0.20 3.01
CA PHE A 11 -7.76 -1.58 2.85
C PHE A 11 -6.52 -2.47 2.73
N LYS A 12 -6.46 -3.55 3.51
CA LYS A 12 -5.35 -4.50 3.50
C LYS A 12 -5.67 -5.65 2.56
N VAL A 13 -4.77 -5.95 1.64
CA VAL A 13 -4.82 -7.13 0.77
C VAL A 13 -3.62 -8.01 1.08
N VAL A 14 -3.84 -9.31 1.25
CA VAL A 14 -2.77 -10.32 1.34
C VAL A 14 -2.95 -11.27 0.17
N LYS A 15 -1.92 -11.38 -0.66
CA LYS A 15 -1.83 -12.38 -1.73
C LYS A 15 -1.02 -13.55 -1.21
N TYR A 16 -1.48 -14.75 -1.55
CA TYR A 16 -0.85 -16.00 -1.19
C TYR A 16 -0.33 -16.69 -2.44
N ASP A 17 0.79 -17.39 -2.33
CA ASP A 17 1.36 -18.21 -3.40
C ASP A 17 0.62 -19.56 -3.54
N ALA A 18 1.18 -20.47 -4.34
CA ALA A 18 0.61 -21.80 -4.57
C ALA A 18 0.71 -22.72 -3.36
N ASP A 19 1.65 -22.47 -2.46
CA ASP A 19 1.85 -23.25 -1.22
C ASP A 19 0.97 -22.71 -0.07
N GLY A 20 0.30 -21.57 -0.30
CA GLY A 20 -0.56 -20.91 0.67
C GLY A 20 0.19 -19.99 1.62
N GLU A 21 1.46 -19.68 1.32
CA GLU A 21 2.26 -18.73 2.08
C GLU A 21 2.02 -17.30 1.56
N PRO A 22 2.11 -16.26 2.43
CA PRO A 22 1.96 -14.89 1.98
C PRO A 22 3.09 -14.52 1.01
N ALA A 23 2.73 -14.11 -0.21
CA ALA A 23 3.68 -13.62 -1.20
C ALA A 23 3.79 -12.08 -1.15
N GLU A 24 2.66 -11.40 -1.04
CA GLU A 24 2.61 -9.93 -1.03
C GLU A 24 1.52 -9.43 -0.06
N THR A 25 1.83 -8.37 0.69
CA THR A 25 0.81 -7.61 1.42
C THR A 25 0.82 -6.16 0.99
N THR A 26 -0.33 -5.63 0.56
CA THR A 26 -0.47 -4.22 0.21
C THR A 26 -1.56 -3.54 1.04
N TRP A 27 -1.39 -2.23 1.24
CA TRP A 27 -2.39 -1.36 1.85
C TRP A 27 -2.73 -0.23 0.91
N SER A 28 -3.94 -0.21 0.37
CA SER A 28 -4.40 0.81 -0.56
C SER A 28 -5.38 1.78 0.10
N SER A 29 -5.38 3.05 -0.31
CA SER A 29 -6.33 4.05 0.15
C SER A 29 -6.84 4.90 -1.02
N HIS A 30 -8.13 5.25 -1.00
CA HIS A 30 -8.71 6.12 -2.04
C HIS A 30 -8.08 7.52 -2.07
N ALA A 31 -7.44 7.94 -0.97
CA ALA A 31 -6.76 9.22 -0.89
C ALA A 31 -5.54 9.32 -1.83
N VAL A 32 -4.85 8.20 -2.10
CA VAL A 32 -3.61 8.14 -2.88
C VAL A 32 -3.79 7.27 -4.12
N LYS A 33 -4.76 7.64 -4.95
CA LYS A 33 -5.19 6.88 -6.13
C LYS A 33 -4.00 6.40 -6.97
N GLY A 34 -3.97 5.10 -7.24
CA GLY A 34 -2.95 4.47 -8.10
C GLY A 34 -1.64 4.09 -7.40
N PHE A 35 -1.50 4.38 -6.10
CA PHE A 35 -0.32 4.01 -5.32
C PHE A 35 -0.74 3.33 -4.01
N ASP A 36 0.06 2.37 -3.57
CA ASP A 36 -0.11 1.77 -2.25
C ASP A 36 0.43 2.70 -1.16
N VAL A 37 -0.24 2.72 -0.02
CA VAL A 37 0.22 3.40 1.20
C VAL A 37 1.44 2.67 1.76
N LYS A 38 1.43 1.34 1.68
CA LYS A 38 2.51 0.44 2.08
C LYS A 38 2.43 -0.83 1.24
N SER A 39 3.58 -1.39 0.87
CA SER A 39 3.68 -2.76 0.37
C SER A 39 4.77 -3.54 1.12
N ILE A 40 4.58 -4.85 1.21
CA ILE A 40 5.58 -5.81 1.69
C ILE A 40 5.61 -6.94 0.67
N ASP A 41 6.79 -7.17 0.11
CA ASP A 41 7.13 -8.36 -0.65
C ASP A 41 7.73 -9.38 0.34
N HIS A 42 7.04 -10.50 0.55
CA HIS A 42 7.51 -11.52 1.48
C HIS A 42 8.48 -12.51 0.82
N GLU A 43 8.52 -12.57 -0.51
CA GLU A 43 9.44 -13.43 -1.25
C GLU A 43 10.84 -12.79 -1.27
N GLU A 44 10.92 -11.49 -1.52
CA GLU A 44 12.18 -10.73 -1.55
C GLU A 44 12.54 -10.13 -0.17
N GLY A 45 11.60 -10.11 0.77
CA GLY A 45 11.78 -9.52 2.10
C GLY A 45 11.85 -7.99 2.10
N GLU A 46 11.39 -7.37 1.02
CA GLU A 46 11.41 -5.92 0.84
C GLU A 46 10.10 -5.28 1.32
N SER A 47 10.18 -4.00 1.70
CA SER A 47 8.98 -3.22 2.01
C SER A 47 9.12 -1.79 1.55
N SER A 48 7.99 -1.20 1.17
CA SER A 48 7.91 0.20 0.79
C SER A 48 6.85 0.91 1.64
N ASP A 49 7.16 2.15 2.04
CA ASP A 49 6.23 3.04 2.73
C ASP A 49 6.07 4.33 1.92
N LEU A 50 4.84 4.84 1.84
CA LEU A 50 4.60 6.12 1.19
C LEU A 50 5.24 7.26 2.00
N ILE A 51 6.19 7.96 1.38
CA ILE A 51 6.96 9.04 2.02
C ILE A 51 6.29 10.41 1.85
N SER A 52 5.71 10.68 0.68
CA SER A 52 4.97 11.92 0.41
C SER A 52 4.01 11.73 -0.76
N TYR A 53 3.01 12.60 -0.88
CA TYR A 53 2.09 12.62 -2.02
C TYR A 53 1.58 14.05 -2.26
N THR A 54 1.02 14.29 -3.44
CA THR A 54 0.33 15.55 -3.76
C THR A 54 -1.01 15.22 -4.39
N LEU A 55 -2.07 15.85 -3.88
CA LEU A 55 -3.41 15.71 -4.42
C LEU A 55 -3.59 16.67 -5.58
N VAL A 56 -3.75 16.15 -6.79
CA VAL A 56 -4.14 16.95 -7.95
C VAL A 56 -5.66 16.89 -8.04
N GLY A 57 -6.33 17.99 -7.71
CA GLY A 57 -7.79 18.08 -7.77
C GLY A 57 -8.27 17.84 -9.21
N SER A 58 -9.08 16.82 -9.43
CA SER A 58 -9.94 16.77 -10.61
C SER A 58 -11.18 17.58 -10.26
N ASN A 59 -11.34 18.76 -10.88
CA ASN A 59 -12.58 19.52 -10.80
C ASN A 59 -13.71 18.61 -11.33
N SER A 60 -14.60 18.20 -10.44
CA SER A 60 -15.87 17.54 -10.74
C SER A 60 -16.93 18.57 -11.14
#